data_AF-A0A7S1Y1F7-F1
#
_entry.id   AF-A0A7S1Y1F7-F1
#
_cell.length_a   1.000
_cell.length_b   1.000
_cell.length_c   1.000
_cell.angle_alpha   90.00
_cell.angle_beta   90.00
_cell.angle_gamma   90.00
#
_symmetry.space_group_name_H-M   'P 1'
#
loop_
_entity.id
_entity.type
_entity.pdbx_description
1 polymer ?
#
loop_
_entity_poly.entity_id
_entity_poly.type
_entity_poly.pdbx_seq_one_letter_code
_entity_poly.pdbx_strand_id
1 'polypeptide(L)'
;MRLETMAQTLIVTTKKKFDLGEFDEPEPVCRDDEKLRWSTEDPDLVLSDWKIEISIRDDTDSPDAAPVTKPHKGDDAAEPVVASSKATYYVHRTVLAAGARKSTYFERLIKQSKEHPEVFQSTSKIDLAPEAAKSFPSMLNFMYFEENWQRSDKDLVMLRYLANYFGIRPMFESATEHLQQDLNEHNAIDYMLRAARCTDGKVLSAATHVCAGNIEFNYKEIGKLTFDQMKAVLTSESYKPICSYSSAAVANFCVAHPGLEREQVLFLTDHNRFMKGYFSNYWFCLTFLWLAIKYKLNDNLAGLDLTLKDLAIRSAAFNRQRWYPGEKFETFFKKVKESRYYEPLPADVKVELLEACLSSEKIEPLDPSET
;
A
#
# COMPACT_ATOMS: atom_id res chain seq x y z
N MET A 1 -50.86 28.43 -18.42
CA MET A 1 -50.21 29.73 -18.69
C MET A 1 -48.72 29.52 -18.50
N ARG A 2 -47.99 29.47 -19.64
CA ARG A 2 -46.52 29.59 -19.86
C ARG A 2 -45.58 28.68 -19.04
N LEU A 3 -44.95 27.68 -19.69
CA LEU A 3 -43.56 27.67 -20.24
C LEU A 3 -42.53 27.64 -19.10
N GLU A 4 -41.52 26.76 -19.05
CA GLU A 4 -40.50 26.54 -20.08
C GLU A 4 -39.89 25.13 -20.04
N THR A 5 -39.71 24.60 -21.24
CA THR A 5 -39.06 23.34 -21.59
C THR A 5 -37.59 23.66 -21.88
N MET A 6 -36.65 23.12 -21.09
CA MET A 6 -35.22 23.26 -21.41
C MET A 6 -34.80 22.15 -22.38
N ALA A 7 -34.48 22.59 -23.59
CA ALA A 7 -33.98 21.79 -24.70
C ALA A 7 -32.56 21.29 -24.45
N GLN A 8 -32.34 19.99 -24.66
CA GLN A 8 -31.01 19.40 -24.82
C GLN A 8 -30.47 19.78 -26.21
N THR A 9 -29.45 20.63 -26.24
CA THR A 9 -28.70 20.94 -27.46
C THR A 9 -27.69 19.81 -27.73
N LEU A 10 -28.05 18.93 -28.66
CA LEU A 10 -27.15 17.93 -29.25
C LEU A 10 -26.21 18.63 -30.24
N ILE A 11 -24.93 18.75 -29.88
CA ILE A 11 -23.88 19.19 -30.82
C ILE A 11 -23.49 17.98 -31.66
N VAL A 12 -24.08 17.88 -32.85
CA VAL A 12 -23.63 16.95 -33.90
C VAL A 12 -22.59 17.68 -34.75
N THR A 13 -21.31 17.48 -34.45
CA THR A 13 -20.21 17.88 -35.34
C THR A 13 -20.04 16.83 -36.44
N THR A 14 -20.72 17.02 -37.57
CA THR A 14 -20.41 16.30 -38.82
C THR A 14 -19.15 16.87 -39.44
N LYS A 15 -17.99 16.25 -39.15
CA LYS A 15 -16.78 16.46 -39.97
C LYS A 15 -17.00 15.80 -41.33
N LYS A 16 -17.22 16.62 -42.35
CA LYS A 16 -17.16 16.21 -43.76
C LYS A 16 -15.72 15.75 -44.05
N LYS A 17 -15.51 14.45 -44.26
CA LYS A 17 -14.25 13.91 -44.78
C LYS A 17 -14.12 14.33 -46.25
N PHE A 18 -12.99 14.95 -46.57
CA PHE A 18 -12.56 15.18 -47.96
C PHE A 18 -12.11 13.83 -48.52
N ASP A 19 -12.68 13.46 -49.67
CA ASP A 19 -12.27 12.31 -50.48
C ASP A 19 -11.09 12.74 -51.37
N LEU A 20 -9.95 12.05 -51.23
CA LEU A 20 -8.69 12.37 -51.90
C LEU A 20 -8.34 11.37 -53.02
N GLY A 21 -9.27 10.51 -53.43
CA GLY A 21 -9.05 9.51 -54.47
C GLY A 21 -8.40 8.23 -53.94
N GLU A 22 -8.83 7.11 -54.49
CA GLU A 22 -8.31 5.78 -54.18
C GLU A 22 -7.04 5.50 -54.99
N PHE A 23 -6.01 5.01 -54.31
CA PHE A 23 -4.75 4.60 -54.91
C PHE A 23 -4.89 3.14 -55.34
N ASP A 24 -5.19 2.92 -56.62
CA ASP A 24 -5.38 1.59 -57.26
C ASP A 24 -4.05 0.85 -57.51
N GLU A 25 -3.21 0.73 -56.48
CA GLU A 25 -2.21 -0.34 -56.46
C GLU A 25 -2.62 -1.30 -55.35
N PRO A 26 -2.91 -2.59 -55.64
CA PRO A 26 -3.17 -3.55 -54.58
C PRO A 26 -1.93 -3.60 -53.72
N GLU A 27 -2.01 -3.04 -52.50
CA GLU A 27 -0.95 -3.17 -51.51
C GLU A 27 -0.59 -4.65 -51.44
N PRO A 28 0.70 -5.01 -51.56
CA PRO A 28 1.10 -6.39 -51.40
C PRO A 28 0.52 -6.86 -50.07
N VAL A 29 -0.33 -7.88 -50.11
CA VAL A 29 -0.92 -8.49 -48.93
C VAL A 29 0.24 -8.99 -48.07
N CYS A 30 0.68 -8.16 -47.14
CA CYS A 30 1.57 -8.55 -46.07
C CYS A 30 0.82 -9.66 -45.36
N ARG A 31 1.32 -10.91 -45.45
CA ARG A 31 0.77 -12.00 -44.64
C ARG A 31 0.82 -11.52 -43.19
N ASP A 32 -0.33 -11.41 -42.55
CA ASP A 32 -0.49 -11.02 -41.14
C ASP A 32 0.19 -11.98 -40.14
N ASP A 33 0.96 -12.96 -40.62
CA ASP A 33 1.07 -14.26 -39.96
C ASP A 33 2.31 -14.42 -39.06
N GLU A 34 3.26 -13.48 -39.02
CA GLU A 34 4.41 -13.59 -38.10
C GLU A 34 4.69 -12.25 -37.39
N LYS A 35 3.72 -11.79 -36.59
CA LYS A 35 4.00 -10.79 -35.57
C LYS A 35 5.13 -11.31 -34.68
N LEU A 36 6.23 -10.54 -34.61
CA LEU A 36 7.33 -10.80 -33.69
C LEU A 36 6.76 -11.04 -32.29
N ARG A 37 7.35 -11.98 -31.55
CA ARG A 37 6.97 -12.31 -30.16
C ARG A 37 8.21 -12.52 -29.32
N TRP A 38 8.09 -12.42 -28.01
CA TRP A 38 9.15 -12.82 -27.08
C TRP A 38 8.93 -14.26 -26.58
N SER A 39 9.97 -14.91 -26.08
CA SER A 39 9.90 -16.28 -25.52
C SER A 39 10.83 -16.47 -24.33
N THR A 40 10.58 -17.49 -23.50
CA THR A 40 11.45 -17.91 -22.39
C THR A 40 12.26 -19.17 -22.71
N GLU A 41 11.93 -19.90 -23.76
CA GLU A 41 12.45 -21.26 -24.00
C GLU A 41 13.62 -21.26 -24.97
N ASP A 42 13.37 -20.85 -26.22
CA ASP A 42 14.30 -21.00 -27.33
C ASP A 42 14.39 -19.70 -28.15
N PRO A 43 15.58 -19.09 -28.30
CA PRO A 43 15.79 -17.92 -29.14
C PRO A 43 15.51 -18.17 -30.62
N ASP A 44 15.77 -19.38 -31.12
CA ASP A 44 15.67 -19.71 -32.55
C ASP A 44 14.20 -19.80 -32.99
N LEU A 45 13.30 -20.22 -32.09
CA LEU A 45 11.85 -20.28 -32.34
C LEU A 45 11.18 -18.92 -32.49
N VAL A 46 11.81 -17.86 -31.97
CA VAL A 46 11.28 -16.49 -32.06
C VAL A 46 12.15 -15.57 -32.89
N LEU A 47 13.27 -16.05 -33.44
CA LEU A 47 14.27 -15.25 -34.16
C LEU A 47 14.83 -14.10 -33.32
N SER A 48 15.01 -14.30 -32.01
CA SER A 48 15.49 -13.25 -31.11
C SER A 48 16.95 -12.90 -31.39
N ASP A 49 17.27 -11.61 -31.35
CA ASP A 49 18.63 -11.08 -31.47
C ASP A 49 19.13 -10.41 -30.16
N TRP A 50 18.38 -10.59 -29.07
CA TRP A 50 18.69 -10.07 -27.75
C TRP A 50 18.18 -10.98 -26.63
N LYS A 51 18.94 -11.08 -25.54
CA LYS A 51 18.61 -11.81 -24.32
C LYS A 51 18.51 -10.86 -23.14
N ILE A 52 17.47 -11.00 -22.33
CA ILE A 52 17.33 -10.30 -21.05
C ILE A 52 17.35 -11.35 -19.94
N GLU A 53 18.28 -11.22 -19.01
CA GLU A 53 18.35 -12.02 -17.79
C GLU A 53 17.86 -11.15 -16.63
N ILE A 54 16.75 -11.55 -16.01
CA ILE A 54 16.22 -10.93 -14.80
C ILE A 54 16.68 -11.71 -13.59
N SER A 55 17.42 -11.06 -12.70
CA SER A 55 17.72 -11.56 -11.35
C SER A 55 16.74 -10.94 -10.35
N ILE A 56 16.19 -11.77 -9.47
CA ILE A 56 15.37 -11.27 -8.36
C ILE A 56 16.31 -10.78 -7.25
N ARG A 57 16.16 -9.52 -6.84
CA ARG A 57 16.86 -8.98 -5.67
C ARG A 57 16.26 -9.59 -4.41
N ASP A 58 17.10 -10.12 -3.54
CA ASP A 58 16.69 -10.50 -2.20
C ASP A 58 16.53 -9.22 -1.37
N ASP A 59 15.28 -8.84 -1.10
CA ASP A 59 14.95 -7.65 -0.29
C ASP A 59 15.37 -7.80 1.20
N THR A 60 16.02 -8.91 1.57
CA THR A 60 16.50 -9.17 2.94
C THR A 60 17.62 -8.23 3.37
N ASP A 61 18.32 -7.61 2.40
CA ASP A 61 19.38 -6.64 2.68
C ASP A 61 18.83 -5.21 2.81
N SER A 62 17.52 -5.01 2.67
CA SER A 62 16.92 -3.70 2.91
C SER A 62 16.94 -3.41 4.43
N PRO A 63 17.57 -2.30 4.87
CA PRO A 63 17.66 -1.96 6.29
C PRO A 63 16.30 -1.75 6.96
N ASP A 64 15.24 -1.55 6.17
CA ASP A 64 13.88 -1.29 6.63
C ASP A 64 12.96 -2.53 6.61
N ALA A 65 13.47 -3.69 6.19
CA ALA A 65 12.70 -4.93 6.27
C ALA A 65 12.46 -5.25 7.74
N ALA A 66 11.22 -5.06 8.21
CA ALA A 66 10.80 -5.39 9.56
C ALA A 66 11.32 -6.80 9.90
N PRO A 67 11.98 -6.99 11.07
CA PRO A 67 12.61 -8.25 11.41
C PRO A 67 11.53 -9.33 11.37
N VAL A 68 11.55 -10.13 10.31
CA VAL A 68 10.74 -11.34 10.21
C VAL A 68 11.21 -12.18 11.39
N THR A 69 10.37 -12.28 12.41
CA THR A 69 10.65 -13.03 13.64
C THR A 69 11.02 -14.44 13.23
N LYS A 70 12.33 -14.72 13.18
CA LYS A 70 12.86 -16.03 12.84
C LYS A 70 12.30 -17.02 13.85
N PRO A 71 11.69 -18.14 13.41
CA PRO A 71 11.25 -19.18 14.33
C PRO A 71 12.43 -19.67 15.18
N HIS A 72 12.16 -19.91 16.46
CA HIS A 72 13.15 -20.19 17.48
C HIS A 72 14.04 -21.41 17.15
N LYS A 73 15.31 -21.23 17.50
CA LYS A 73 16.48 -22.04 17.21
C LYS A 73 16.44 -23.40 17.93
N GLY A 74 16.45 -24.47 17.15
CA GLY A 74 16.78 -25.83 17.57
C GLY A 74 17.40 -26.55 16.39
N ASP A 75 18.65 -26.99 16.58
CA ASP A 75 19.44 -27.93 15.78
C ASP A 75 20.29 -27.38 14.60
N ASP A 76 21.57 -27.77 14.65
CA ASP A 76 22.71 -27.45 13.80
C ASP A 76 22.59 -28.02 12.36
N ALA A 77 21.57 -27.61 11.61
CA ALA A 77 21.41 -27.97 10.21
C ALA A 77 21.98 -26.88 9.28
N ALA A 78 22.87 -27.28 8.37
CA ALA A 78 23.50 -26.45 7.36
C ALA A 78 22.50 -25.49 6.68
N GLU A 79 22.82 -24.20 6.65
CA GLU A 79 21.95 -23.18 6.05
C GLU A 79 21.64 -23.54 4.58
N PRO A 80 20.36 -23.62 4.20
CA PRO A 80 19.98 -23.87 2.81
C PRO A 80 20.39 -22.66 1.98
N VAL A 81 21.30 -22.87 1.03
CA VAL A 81 21.64 -21.88 0.00
C VAL A 81 20.38 -21.63 -0.83
N VAL A 82 19.70 -20.50 -0.57
CA VAL A 82 18.52 -20.09 -1.33
C VAL A 82 18.99 -19.77 -2.74
N ALA A 83 18.63 -20.62 -3.71
CA ALA A 83 19.00 -20.40 -5.09
C ALA A 83 18.33 -19.12 -5.61
N SER A 84 19.12 -18.12 -5.97
CA SER A 84 18.64 -16.89 -6.61
C SER A 84 17.86 -17.27 -7.87
N SER A 85 16.55 -17.00 -7.89
CA SER A 85 15.72 -17.28 -9.06
C SER A 85 16.10 -16.32 -10.19
N LYS A 86 16.43 -16.88 -11.36
CA LYS A 86 16.75 -16.15 -12.58
C LYS A 86 15.73 -16.49 -13.66
N ALA A 87 15.24 -15.47 -14.35
CA ALA A 87 14.37 -15.63 -15.51
C ALA A 87 15.06 -15.08 -16.77
N THR A 88 14.94 -15.79 -17.88
CA THR A 88 15.54 -15.40 -19.16
C THR A 88 14.45 -15.14 -20.19
N TYR A 89 14.58 -14.03 -20.92
CA TYR A 89 13.66 -13.63 -21.98
C TYR A 89 14.44 -13.38 -23.27
N TYR A 90 13.97 -13.99 -24.36
CA TYR A 90 14.49 -13.84 -25.71
C TYR A 90 13.60 -12.85 -26.46
N VAL A 91 14.20 -11.75 -26.93
CA VAL A 91 13.51 -10.55 -27.42
C VAL A 91 14.20 -9.95 -28.64
N HIS A 92 13.55 -8.98 -29.27
CA HIS A 92 14.03 -8.31 -30.49
C HIS A 92 14.51 -6.90 -30.20
N ARG A 93 15.76 -6.58 -30.57
CA ARG A 93 16.35 -5.24 -30.43
C ARG A 93 15.46 -4.18 -31.09
N THR A 94 14.92 -4.49 -32.27
CA THR A 94 14.07 -3.58 -33.05
C THR A 94 12.80 -3.20 -32.29
N VAL A 95 12.12 -4.18 -31.67
CA VAL A 95 10.91 -3.95 -30.85
C VAL A 95 11.23 -3.16 -29.59
N LEU A 96 12.38 -3.44 -28.95
CA LEU A 96 12.77 -2.73 -27.73
C LEU A 96 13.17 -1.26 -27.98
N ALA A 97 13.86 -0.98 -29.09
CA ALA A 97 14.47 0.33 -29.35
C ALA A 97 13.72 1.22 -30.35
N ALA A 98 12.76 0.68 -31.11
CA ALA A 98 12.02 1.41 -32.13
C ALA A 98 10.49 1.29 -31.96
N GLY A 99 9.75 2.15 -32.66
CA GLY A 99 8.29 2.20 -32.60
C GLY A 99 7.72 3.07 -31.47
N ALA A 100 6.39 3.11 -31.38
CA ALA A 100 5.67 3.96 -30.43
C ALA A 100 5.84 3.53 -28.97
N ARG A 101 6.09 2.24 -28.73
CA ARG A 101 6.21 1.62 -27.40
C ARG A 101 7.65 1.31 -27.00
N LYS A 102 8.62 1.90 -27.70
CA LYS A 102 10.03 1.68 -27.42
C LYS A 102 10.40 2.04 -25.98
N SER A 103 11.42 1.35 -25.48
CA SER A 103 12.11 1.68 -24.24
C SER A 103 13.26 2.63 -24.55
N THR A 104 13.27 3.78 -23.89
CA THR A 104 14.41 4.72 -23.99
C THR A 104 15.70 4.15 -23.39
N TYR A 105 15.60 3.26 -22.40
CA TYR A 105 16.74 2.50 -21.87
C TYR A 105 17.40 1.66 -22.97
N PHE A 106 16.63 0.78 -23.62
CA PHE A 106 17.16 -0.10 -24.67
C PHE A 106 17.58 0.69 -25.92
N GLU A 107 16.87 1.76 -26.28
CA GLU A 107 17.28 2.65 -27.37
C GLU A 107 18.67 3.23 -27.13
N ARG A 108 18.96 3.73 -25.92
CA ARG A 108 20.28 4.27 -25.60
C ARG A 108 21.35 3.19 -25.58
N LEU A 109 21.05 2.04 -24.95
CA LEU A 109 21.96 0.91 -24.87
C LEU A 109 22.37 0.42 -26.26
N ILE A 110 21.41 0.23 -27.17
CA ILE A 110 21.67 -0.27 -28.52
C ILE A 110 22.39 0.77 -29.40
N LYS A 111 22.21 2.07 -29.14
CA LYS A 111 22.91 3.16 -29.84
C LYS A 111 24.35 3.36 -29.37
N GLN A 112 24.71 2.88 -28.17
CA GLN A 112 26.09 2.95 -27.68
C GLN A 112 27.01 2.07 -28.55
N SER A 113 28.30 2.43 -28.61
CA SER A 113 29.28 1.73 -29.44
C SER A 113 29.35 0.24 -29.07
N LYS A 114 29.85 -0.57 -30.00
CA LYS A 114 30.07 -2.02 -29.80
C LYS A 114 31.01 -2.38 -28.63
N GLU A 115 31.57 -1.38 -27.96
CA GLU A 115 32.46 -1.55 -26.81
C GLU A 115 31.69 -1.83 -25.51
N HIS A 116 30.37 -1.57 -25.45
CA HIS A 116 29.59 -1.93 -24.28
C HIS A 116 29.41 -3.46 -24.19
N PRO A 117 29.76 -4.11 -23.07
CA PRO A 117 29.76 -5.57 -22.96
C PRO A 117 28.38 -6.18 -23.21
N GLU A 118 27.29 -5.51 -22.79
CA GLU A 118 25.92 -5.99 -23.06
C GLU A 118 25.59 -6.02 -24.56
N VAL A 119 26.06 -5.04 -25.34
CA VAL A 119 25.80 -4.96 -26.78
C VAL A 119 26.58 -6.04 -27.52
N PHE A 120 27.82 -6.28 -27.09
CA PHE A 120 28.66 -7.36 -27.62
C PHE A 120 28.10 -8.75 -27.30
N GLN A 121 27.60 -8.95 -26.07
CA GLN A 121 27.02 -10.22 -25.63
C GLN A 121 25.55 -10.39 -26.04
N SER A 122 24.94 -9.39 -26.67
CA SER A 122 23.49 -9.33 -26.93
C SER A 122 22.67 -9.66 -25.68
N THR A 123 23.15 -9.29 -24.50
CA THR A 123 22.59 -9.72 -23.21
C THR A 123 22.54 -8.56 -22.24
N SER A 124 21.33 -8.25 -21.75
CA SER A 124 21.14 -7.34 -20.61
C SER A 124 20.86 -8.13 -19.34
N LYS A 125 21.58 -7.80 -18.28
CA LYS A 125 21.37 -8.38 -16.94
C LYS A 125 20.73 -7.32 -16.05
N ILE A 126 19.55 -7.62 -15.52
CA ILE A 126 18.73 -6.63 -14.82
C ILE A 126 18.27 -7.22 -13.50
N ASP A 127 18.55 -6.49 -12.43
CA ASP A 127 18.11 -6.87 -11.09
C ASP A 127 16.80 -6.15 -10.76
N LEU A 128 15.74 -6.90 -10.48
CA LEU A 128 14.41 -6.38 -10.17
C LEU A 128 13.93 -6.88 -8.81
N ALA A 129 13.09 -6.07 -8.14
CA ALA A 129 12.33 -6.52 -6.98
C ALA A 129 11.41 -7.71 -7.37
N PRO A 130 11.10 -8.64 -6.45
CA PRO A 130 10.34 -9.86 -6.77
C PRO A 130 9.01 -9.59 -7.50
N GLU A 131 8.26 -8.57 -7.08
CA GLU A 131 6.98 -8.21 -7.71
C GLU A 131 7.17 -7.60 -9.10
N ALA A 132 8.17 -6.75 -9.28
CA ALA A 132 8.49 -6.16 -10.59
C ALA A 132 8.96 -7.23 -11.58
N ALA A 133 9.76 -8.21 -11.12
CA ALA A 133 10.16 -9.35 -11.93
C ALA A 133 8.94 -10.18 -12.39
N LYS A 134 7.97 -10.39 -11.50
CA LYS A 134 6.71 -11.09 -11.82
C LYS A 134 5.86 -10.34 -12.86
N SER A 135 5.85 -9.00 -12.83
CA SER A 135 5.13 -8.17 -13.80
C SER A 135 5.93 -7.89 -15.09
N PHE A 136 7.19 -8.31 -15.18
CA PHE A 136 8.04 -8.09 -16.35
C PHE A 136 7.49 -8.68 -17.66
N PRO A 137 6.94 -9.91 -17.69
CA PRO A 137 6.27 -10.44 -18.88
C PRO A 137 5.12 -9.56 -19.38
N SER A 138 4.36 -8.94 -18.46
CA SER A 138 3.26 -8.04 -18.81
C SER A 138 3.76 -6.75 -19.47
N MET A 139 4.94 -6.25 -19.09
CA MET A 139 5.61 -5.17 -19.81
C MET A 139 6.05 -5.60 -21.22
N LEU A 140 6.64 -6.79 -21.38
CA LEU A 140 7.00 -7.28 -22.71
C LEU A 140 5.74 -7.45 -23.59
N ASN A 141 4.65 -7.96 -23.04
CA ASN A 141 3.38 -8.03 -23.74
C ASN A 141 2.89 -6.65 -24.19
N PHE A 142 3.05 -5.61 -23.36
CA PHE A 142 2.75 -4.24 -23.78
C PHE A 142 3.58 -3.81 -24.99
N MET A 143 4.89 -4.09 -24.98
CA MET A 143 5.79 -3.66 -26.07
C MET A 143 5.50 -4.40 -27.39
N TYR A 144 5.05 -5.64 -27.33
CA TYR A 144 4.82 -6.49 -28.50
C TYR A 144 3.38 -6.47 -29.04
N PHE A 145 2.36 -6.29 -28.19
CA PHE A 145 0.96 -6.44 -28.59
C PHE A 145 0.20 -5.11 -28.53
N GLU A 146 -0.12 -4.54 -29.69
CA GLU A 146 -0.75 -3.21 -29.76
C GLU A 146 -2.19 -3.15 -29.23
N GLU A 147 -3.05 -4.09 -29.58
CA GLU A 147 -4.50 -3.87 -29.44
C GLU A 147 -5.14 -4.50 -28.19
N ASN A 148 -4.47 -5.45 -27.53
CA ASN A 148 -5.10 -6.28 -26.49
C ASN A 148 -4.25 -6.47 -25.25
N TRP A 149 -3.52 -5.44 -24.82
CA TRP A 149 -2.77 -5.52 -23.58
C TRP A 149 -3.72 -5.63 -22.37
N GLN A 150 -4.01 -6.85 -21.96
CA GLN A 150 -4.76 -7.16 -20.75
C GLN A 150 -3.85 -6.94 -19.54
N ARG A 151 -4.00 -5.77 -18.93
CA ARG A 151 -3.37 -5.49 -17.64
C ARG A 151 -4.22 -6.06 -16.51
N SER A 152 -3.55 -6.62 -15.50
CA SER A 152 -4.20 -6.91 -14.22
C SER A 152 -4.10 -5.69 -13.32
N ASP A 153 -5.20 -5.33 -12.66
CA ASP A 153 -5.21 -4.24 -11.67
C ASP A 153 -4.15 -4.46 -10.57
N LYS A 154 -3.83 -5.72 -10.29
CA LYS A 154 -2.81 -6.12 -9.31
C LYS A 154 -1.41 -5.66 -9.69
N ASP A 155 -1.11 -5.54 -10.98
CA ASP A 155 0.23 -5.22 -11.48
C ASP A 155 0.43 -3.73 -11.76
N LEU A 156 -0.58 -2.87 -11.60
CA LEU A 156 -0.53 -1.47 -12.05
C LEU A 156 0.66 -0.68 -11.49
N VAL A 157 0.94 -0.83 -10.19
CA VAL A 157 2.08 -0.15 -9.55
C VAL A 157 3.40 -0.65 -10.13
N MET A 158 3.54 -1.97 -10.29
CA MET A 158 4.76 -2.58 -10.83
C MET A 158 4.96 -2.22 -12.30
N LEU A 159 3.89 -2.20 -13.09
CA LEU A 159 3.93 -1.78 -14.49
C LEU A 159 4.31 -0.30 -14.62
N ARG A 160 3.78 0.59 -13.77
CA ARG A 160 4.21 1.99 -13.75
C ARG A 160 5.68 2.12 -13.38
N TYR A 161 6.14 1.39 -12.36
CA TYR A 161 7.55 1.35 -11.95
C TYR A 161 8.45 0.89 -13.10
N LEU A 162 8.13 -0.24 -13.74
CA LEU A 162 8.86 -0.76 -14.90
C LEU A 162 8.84 0.23 -16.06
N ALA A 163 7.70 0.86 -16.35
CA ALA A 163 7.59 1.88 -17.39
C ALA A 163 8.53 3.05 -17.14
N ASN A 164 8.63 3.50 -15.88
CA ASN A 164 9.53 4.57 -15.50
C ASN A 164 11.00 4.12 -15.60
N TYR A 165 11.33 2.93 -15.08
CA TYR A 165 12.69 2.36 -15.10
C TYR A 165 13.23 2.20 -16.53
N PHE A 166 12.42 1.61 -17.42
CA PHE A 166 12.79 1.40 -18.83
C PHE A 166 12.50 2.60 -19.74
N GLY A 167 11.86 3.63 -19.19
CA GLY A 167 11.41 4.83 -19.90
C GLY A 167 10.51 4.50 -21.10
N ILE A 168 9.44 3.75 -20.86
CA ILE A 168 8.38 3.39 -21.81
C ILE A 168 7.19 4.34 -21.56
N ARG A 169 7.22 5.50 -22.20
CA ARG A 169 6.29 6.61 -21.91
C ARG A 169 4.80 6.25 -22.04
N PRO A 170 4.33 5.59 -23.12
CA PRO A 170 2.90 5.29 -23.25
C PRO A 170 2.40 4.32 -22.17
N MET A 171 3.24 3.37 -21.73
CA MET A 171 2.90 2.47 -20.62
C MET A 171 2.80 3.23 -19.30
N PHE A 172 3.72 4.17 -19.06
CA PHE A 172 3.72 5.00 -17.86
C PHE A 172 2.47 5.88 -17.78
N GLU A 173 2.11 6.54 -18.87
CA GLU A 173 0.90 7.38 -18.96
C GLU A 173 -0.36 6.53 -18.74
N SER A 174 -0.48 5.41 -19.46
CA SER A 174 -1.61 4.48 -19.31
C SER A 174 -1.73 3.92 -17.88
N ALA A 175 -0.63 3.44 -17.29
CA ALA A 175 -0.66 2.92 -15.92
C ALA A 175 -1.00 4.03 -14.90
N THR A 176 -0.50 5.26 -15.10
CA THR A 176 -0.81 6.39 -14.22
C THR A 176 -2.27 6.78 -14.28
N GLU A 177 -2.87 6.86 -15.48
CA GLU A 177 -4.30 7.15 -15.64
C GLU A 177 -5.17 6.13 -14.90
N HIS A 178 -4.81 4.84 -14.99
CA HIS A 178 -5.59 3.79 -14.33
C HIS A 178 -5.42 3.78 -12.83
N LEU A 179 -4.20 4.04 -12.34
CA LEU A 179 -3.96 4.22 -10.91
C LEU A 179 -4.78 5.39 -10.35
N GLN A 180 -4.89 6.50 -11.09
CA GLN A 180 -5.70 7.64 -10.68
C GLN A 180 -7.20 7.33 -10.61
N GLN A 181 -7.69 6.42 -11.45
CA GLN A 181 -9.09 5.99 -11.45
C GLN A 181 -9.39 4.90 -10.42
N ASP A 182 -8.45 3.99 -10.18
CA ASP A 182 -8.64 2.85 -9.29
C ASP A 182 -8.34 3.16 -7.82
N LEU A 183 -7.41 4.09 -7.52
CA LEU A 183 -7.02 4.39 -6.14
C LEU A 183 -8.19 4.98 -5.33
N ASN A 184 -8.62 4.25 -4.31
CA ASN A 184 -9.73 4.58 -3.42
C ASN A 184 -9.45 4.15 -1.97
N GLU A 185 -10.38 4.43 -1.07
CA GLU A 185 -10.26 4.15 0.35
C GLU A 185 -10.10 2.66 0.70
N HIS A 186 -10.53 1.73 -0.15
CA HIS A 186 -10.48 0.30 0.15
C HIS A 186 -9.17 -0.38 -0.31
N ASN A 187 -8.47 0.21 -1.28
CA ASN A 187 -7.23 -0.34 -1.83
C ASN A 187 -5.99 0.53 -1.53
N ALA A 188 -6.15 1.69 -0.90
CA ALA A 188 -5.04 2.60 -0.58
C ALA A 188 -3.89 1.93 0.16
N ILE A 189 -4.16 1.06 1.15
CA ILE A 189 -3.09 0.35 1.89
C ILE A 189 -2.31 -0.60 0.96
N ASP A 190 -2.98 -1.35 0.09
CA ASP A 190 -2.32 -2.27 -0.85
C ASP A 190 -1.44 -1.50 -1.85
N TYR A 191 -1.95 -0.37 -2.37
CA TYR A 191 -1.19 0.55 -3.20
C TYR A 191 0.04 1.11 -2.48
N MET A 192 -0.12 1.53 -1.23
CA MET A 192 0.96 2.10 -0.42
C MET A 192 2.06 1.07 -0.16
N LEU A 193 1.69 -0.18 0.16
CA LEU A 193 2.63 -1.27 0.40
C LEU A 193 3.42 -1.63 -0.87
N ARG A 194 2.75 -1.71 -2.02
CA ARG A 194 3.41 -1.98 -3.31
C ARG A 194 4.32 -0.83 -3.74
N ALA A 195 3.84 0.41 -3.60
CA ALA A 195 4.62 1.60 -3.97
C ALA A 195 5.89 1.75 -3.13
N ALA A 196 5.84 1.37 -1.85
CA ALA A 196 7.03 1.38 -0.99
C ALA A 196 8.09 0.39 -1.47
N ARG A 197 7.69 -0.83 -1.87
CA ARG A 197 8.61 -1.87 -2.38
C ARG A 197 9.35 -1.46 -3.65
N CYS A 198 8.70 -0.69 -4.52
CA CYS A 198 9.30 -0.21 -5.77
C CYS A 198 9.80 1.25 -5.68
N THR A 199 9.86 1.84 -4.49
CA THR A 199 10.33 3.22 -4.25
C THR A 199 9.59 4.29 -5.07
N ASP A 200 8.31 4.04 -5.40
CA ASP A 200 7.48 4.94 -6.18
C ASP A 200 6.86 6.03 -5.30
N GLY A 201 7.66 7.05 -4.99
CA GLY A 201 7.28 8.12 -4.06
C GLY A 201 5.98 8.86 -4.43
N LYS A 202 5.64 8.93 -5.73
CA LYS A 202 4.41 9.61 -6.17
C LYS A 202 3.17 8.78 -5.86
N VAL A 203 3.19 7.48 -6.17
CA VAL A 203 2.07 6.59 -5.84
C VAL A 203 1.97 6.41 -4.32
N LEU A 204 3.12 6.29 -3.64
CA LEU A 204 3.19 6.21 -2.19
C LEU A 204 2.51 7.43 -1.55
N SER A 205 2.88 8.65 -1.96
CA SER A 205 2.30 9.88 -1.44
C SER A 205 0.78 9.98 -1.69
N ALA A 206 0.32 9.62 -2.88
CA ALA A 206 -1.11 9.62 -3.21
C ALA A 206 -1.89 8.60 -2.36
N ALA A 207 -1.36 7.38 -2.22
CA ALA A 207 -1.96 6.34 -1.41
C ALA A 207 -1.97 6.70 0.09
N THR A 208 -0.90 7.31 0.60
CA THR A 208 -0.85 7.85 1.96
C THR A 208 -1.91 8.93 2.18
N HIS A 209 -2.08 9.84 1.22
CA HIS A 209 -3.10 10.88 1.30
C HIS A 209 -4.52 10.30 1.38
N VAL A 210 -4.84 9.34 0.50
CA VAL A 210 -6.16 8.66 0.49
C VAL A 210 -6.37 7.85 1.77
N CYS A 211 -5.35 7.10 2.22
CA CYS A 211 -5.41 6.32 3.46
C CYS A 211 -5.62 7.22 4.70
N ALA A 212 -4.93 8.36 4.76
CA ALA A 212 -5.02 9.30 5.88
C ALA A 212 -6.40 9.95 5.98
N GLY A 213 -6.99 10.35 4.85
CA GLY A 213 -8.34 10.92 4.81
C GLY A 213 -9.46 9.92 5.11
N ASN A 214 -9.17 8.61 5.01
CA ASN A 214 -10.16 7.53 5.07
C ASN A 214 -9.71 6.41 6.03
N ILE A 215 -9.07 6.77 7.14
CA ILE A 215 -8.49 5.80 8.09
C ILE A 215 -9.55 4.85 8.69
N GLU A 216 -10.79 5.31 8.78
CA GLU A 216 -11.95 4.55 9.26
C GLU A 216 -12.32 3.34 8.41
N PHE A 217 -12.01 3.35 7.11
CA PHE A 217 -12.23 2.21 6.22
C PHE A 217 -11.07 1.22 6.28
N ASN A 218 -9.91 1.67 6.76
CA ASN A 218 -8.62 0.98 6.65
C ASN A 218 -8.09 0.43 7.97
N TYR A 219 -8.73 0.73 9.10
CA TYR A 219 -8.22 0.42 10.45
C TYR A 219 -7.91 -1.07 10.70
N LYS A 220 -8.52 -2.00 9.95
CA LYS A 220 -8.21 -3.45 10.05
C LYS A 220 -6.93 -3.84 9.33
N GLU A 221 -6.69 -3.22 8.19
CA GLU A 221 -5.56 -3.52 7.31
C GLU A 221 -4.31 -2.73 7.69
N ILE A 222 -4.47 -1.69 8.53
CA ILE A 222 -3.37 -0.80 8.94
C ILE A 222 -2.24 -1.53 9.68
N GLY A 223 -2.53 -2.68 10.30
CA GLY A 223 -1.53 -3.54 10.91
C GLY A 223 -0.52 -4.13 9.92
N LYS A 224 -0.73 -4.00 8.60
CA LYS A 224 0.24 -4.39 7.56
C LYS A 224 1.32 -3.35 7.29
N LEU A 225 1.13 -2.12 7.76
CA LEU A 225 2.05 -1.01 7.51
C LEU A 225 3.30 -1.13 8.38
N THR A 226 4.43 -0.63 7.90
CA THR A 226 5.59 -0.35 8.74
C THR A 226 5.34 0.87 9.63
N PHE A 227 6.18 1.09 10.63
CA PHE A 227 6.10 2.29 11.47
C PHE A 227 6.22 3.58 10.65
N ASP A 228 7.15 3.66 9.70
CA ASP A 228 7.34 4.88 8.90
C ASP A 228 6.15 5.15 7.99
N GLN A 229 5.52 4.11 7.44
CA GLN A 229 4.30 4.25 6.66
C GLN A 229 3.14 4.72 7.54
N MET A 230 2.95 4.14 8.72
CA MET A 230 1.92 4.57 9.66
C MET A 230 2.15 6.01 10.12
N LYS A 231 3.41 6.37 10.41
CA LYS A 231 3.81 7.74 10.73
C LYS A 231 3.46 8.69 9.59
N ALA A 232 3.79 8.34 8.35
CA ALA A 232 3.44 9.15 7.18
C ALA A 232 1.91 9.35 7.03
N VAL A 233 1.11 8.31 7.28
CA VAL A 233 -0.36 8.40 7.30
C VAL A 233 -0.85 9.37 8.37
N LEU A 234 -0.36 9.25 9.61
CA LEU A 234 -0.79 10.10 10.72
C LEU A 234 -0.32 11.56 10.58
N THR A 235 0.85 11.80 9.97
CA THR A 235 1.36 13.17 9.74
C THR A 235 0.86 13.81 8.45
N SER A 236 0.06 13.12 7.65
CA SER A 236 -0.49 13.63 6.41
C SER A 236 -1.47 14.78 6.67
N GLU A 237 -1.46 15.80 5.81
CA GLU A 237 -2.41 16.94 5.90
C GLU A 237 -3.87 16.51 5.73
N SER A 238 -4.12 15.38 5.08
CA SER A 238 -5.46 14.81 4.93
C SER A 238 -5.93 14.03 6.14
N TYR A 239 -5.04 13.76 7.09
CA TYR A 239 -5.41 13.06 8.31
C TYR A 239 -6.34 13.93 9.15
N LYS A 240 -7.55 13.44 9.37
CA LYS A 240 -8.53 14.07 10.25
C LYS A 240 -8.76 13.13 11.43
N PRO A 241 -8.36 13.50 12.66
CA PRO A 241 -8.60 12.68 13.83
C PRO A 241 -10.10 12.70 14.16
N ILE A 242 -10.87 11.85 13.50
CA ILE A 242 -12.26 11.58 13.85
C ILE A 242 -12.23 10.55 14.98
N CYS A 243 -12.84 10.93 16.11
CA CYS A 243 -12.46 10.54 17.48
C CYS A 243 -12.47 9.03 17.81
N SER A 244 -13.22 8.20 17.08
CA SER A 244 -13.35 6.77 17.39
C SER A 244 -12.46 5.87 16.53
N TYR A 245 -12.40 6.10 15.23
CA TYR A 245 -11.72 5.22 14.28
C TYR A 245 -10.20 5.40 14.28
N SER A 246 -9.73 6.62 14.59
CA SER A 246 -8.32 6.92 14.71
C SER A 246 -7.66 6.10 15.82
N SER A 247 -8.27 6.12 17.01
CA SER A 247 -7.86 5.32 18.16
C SER A 247 -7.93 3.81 17.86
N ALA A 248 -8.93 3.38 17.10
CA ALA A 248 -9.04 1.99 16.65
C ALA A 248 -7.89 1.56 15.73
N ALA A 249 -7.54 2.43 14.78
CA ALA A 249 -6.46 2.19 13.84
C ALA A 249 -5.09 2.15 14.53
N VAL A 250 -4.82 3.10 15.43
CA VAL A 250 -3.60 3.12 16.26
C VAL A 250 -3.52 1.87 17.13
N ALA A 251 -4.59 1.48 17.83
CA ALA A 251 -4.60 0.29 18.65
C ALA A 251 -4.32 -0.98 17.82
N ASN A 252 -4.99 -1.15 16.67
CA ASN A 252 -4.74 -2.28 15.78
C ASN A 252 -3.31 -2.30 15.26
N PHE A 253 -2.74 -1.14 14.92
CA PHE A 253 -1.35 -1.02 14.49
C PHE A 253 -0.38 -1.48 15.58
N CYS A 254 -0.52 -0.96 16.81
CA CYS A 254 0.34 -1.33 17.94
C CYS A 254 0.23 -2.82 18.29
N VAL A 255 -0.95 -3.40 18.11
CA VAL A 255 -1.19 -4.83 18.33
C VAL A 255 -0.51 -5.71 17.29
N ALA A 256 -0.50 -5.29 16.03
CA ALA A 256 0.20 -5.98 14.96
C ALA A 256 1.72 -5.89 15.09
N HIS A 257 2.23 -4.88 15.81
CA HIS A 257 3.66 -4.58 15.97
C HIS A 257 4.10 -4.64 17.44
N PRO A 258 4.20 -5.83 18.06
CA PRO A 258 4.60 -5.95 19.47
C PRO A 258 6.04 -5.49 19.76
N GLY A 259 6.87 -5.33 18.73
CA GLY A 259 8.26 -4.90 18.78
C GLY A 259 8.48 -3.38 18.70
N LEU A 260 7.42 -2.56 18.72
CA LEU A 260 7.58 -1.10 18.74
C LEU A 260 8.37 -0.64 19.96
N GLU A 261 9.21 0.38 19.76
CA GLU A 261 9.95 1.08 20.81
C GLU A 261 9.05 2.05 21.59
N ARG A 262 9.50 2.48 22.77
CA ARG A 262 8.72 3.39 23.64
C ARG A 262 8.40 4.70 22.93
N GLU A 263 9.36 5.27 22.21
CA GLU A 263 9.27 6.53 21.48
C GLU A 263 8.26 6.42 20.32
N GLN A 264 8.23 5.27 19.65
CA GLN A 264 7.28 4.98 18.59
C GLN A 264 5.85 4.87 19.14
N VAL A 265 5.65 4.19 20.26
CA VAL A 265 4.34 4.10 20.91
C VAL A 265 3.89 5.48 21.38
N LEU A 266 4.76 6.25 22.04
CA LEU A 266 4.48 7.63 22.46
C LEU A 266 4.01 8.50 21.30
N PHE A 267 4.69 8.43 20.16
CA PHE A 267 4.30 9.15 18.95
C PHE A 267 2.90 8.74 18.48
N LEU A 268 2.64 7.43 18.36
CA LEU A 268 1.36 6.91 17.89
C LEU A 268 0.20 7.24 18.85
N THR A 269 0.49 7.35 20.15
CA THR A 269 -0.49 7.64 21.19
C THR A 269 -0.57 9.13 21.58
N ASP A 270 -0.09 10.04 20.74
CA ASP A 270 -0.27 11.48 20.97
C ASP A 270 -1.76 11.83 20.86
N HIS A 271 -2.39 12.09 22.01
CA HIS A 271 -3.82 12.33 22.12
C HIS A 271 -4.26 13.58 21.35
N ASN A 272 -3.51 14.68 21.45
CA ASN A 272 -3.86 15.94 20.80
C ASN A 272 -3.82 15.83 19.28
N ARG A 273 -2.94 14.97 18.76
CA ARG A 273 -2.74 14.82 17.33
C ARG A 273 -3.64 13.75 16.73
N PHE A 274 -3.70 12.57 17.34
CA PHE A 274 -4.21 11.37 16.66
C PHE A 274 -5.41 10.71 17.35
N MET A 275 -5.61 10.90 18.64
CA MET A 275 -6.62 10.13 19.39
C MET A 275 -7.63 11.02 20.13
N LYS A 276 -8.08 12.10 19.50
CA LYS A 276 -9.02 13.05 20.11
C LYS A 276 -10.26 12.34 20.67
N GLY A 277 -10.64 12.67 21.90
CA GLY A 277 -11.84 12.15 22.56
C GLY A 277 -11.70 10.75 23.18
N TYR A 278 -12.84 10.18 23.61
CA TYR A 278 -12.86 8.86 24.24
C TYR A 278 -12.73 7.73 23.21
N PHE A 279 -12.05 6.65 23.62
CA PHE A 279 -12.00 5.43 22.82
C PHE A 279 -13.41 4.85 22.64
N SER A 280 -13.74 4.34 21.46
CA SER A 280 -15.10 3.90 21.13
C SER A 280 -15.45 2.48 21.56
N ASN A 281 -14.45 1.69 21.94
CA ASN A 281 -14.62 0.27 22.24
C ASN A 281 -13.73 -0.13 23.43
N TYR A 282 -14.28 -0.94 24.34
CA TYR A 282 -13.55 -1.44 25.51
C TYR A 282 -12.27 -2.19 25.13
N TRP A 283 -12.24 -2.86 23.98
CA TRP A 283 -11.05 -3.56 23.51
C TRP A 283 -9.88 -2.59 23.27
N PHE A 284 -10.14 -1.44 22.65
CA PHE A 284 -9.12 -0.40 22.46
C PHE A 284 -8.68 0.19 23.80
N CYS A 285 -9.61 0.41 24.75
CA CYS A 285 -9.25 0.84 26.10
C CYS A 285 -8.25 -0.11 26.76
N LEU A 286 -8.53 -1.43 26.71
CA LEU A 286 -7.63 -2.43 27.28
C LEU A 286 -6.28 -2.50 26.56
N THR A 287 -6.27 -2.33 25.24
CA THR A 287 -5.03 -2.24 24.46
C THR A 287 -4.19 -1.04 24.90
N PHE A 288 -4.77 0.16 24.98
CA PHE A 288 -4.05 1.36 25.40
C PHE A 288 -3.60 1.29 26.87
N LEU A 289 -4.42 0.70 27.74
CA LEU A 289 -4.05 0.47 29.13
C LEU A 289 -2.84 -0.47 29.24
N TRP A 290 -2.86 -1.58 28.49
CA TRP A 290 -1.73 -2.50 28.41
C TRP A 290 -0.47 -1.83 27.86
N LEU A 291 -0.59 -1.02 26.79
CA LEU A 291 0.52 -0.26 26.24
C LEU A 291 1.10 0.72 27.27
N ALA A 292 0.24 1.47 27.98
CA ALA A 292 0.67 2.41 29.00
C ALA A 292 1.52 1.73 30.09
N ILE A 293 1.09 0.56 30.56
CA ILE A 293 1.82 -0.22 31.57
C ILE A 293 3.12 -0.81 30.99
N LYS A 294 3.04 -1.48 29.82
CA LYS A 294 4.20 -2.14 29.19
C LYS A 294 5.33 -1.15 28.93
N TYR A 295 5.01 0.04 28.44
CA TYR A 295 5.98 1.06 28.04
C TYR A 295 6.23 2.14 29.10
N LYS A 296 5.63 2.00 30.30
CA LYS A 296 5.72 2.97 31.41
C LYS A 296 5.41 4.40 30.95
N LEU A 297 4.26 4.56 30.30
CA LEU A 297 3.78 5.84 29.77
C LEU A 297 3.01 6.61 30.87
N ASN A 298 3.77 7.06 31.87
CA ASN A 298 3.25 7.85 32.99
C ASN A 298 3.30 9.36 32.72
N ASP A 299 3.83 9.76 31.56
CA ASP A 299 3.91 11.15 31.16
C ASP A 299 2.50 11.66 30.83
N ASN A 300 2.20 12.88 31.26
CA ASN A 300 0.94 13.55 30.90
C ASN A 300 0.84 13.65 29.37
N LEU A 301 -0.32 13.31 28.84
CA LEU A 301 -0.63 13.54 27.43
C LEU A 301 -0.51 15.04 27.16
N ALA A 302 0.13 15.42 26.06
CA ALA A 302 0.32 16.83 25.74
C ALA A 302 -1.03 17.58 25.89
N GLY A 303 -1.03 18.74 26.55
CA GLY A 303 -2.25 19.55 26.72
C GLY A 303 -3.31 19.03 27.70
N LEU A 304 -3.17 17.82 28.26
CA LEU A 304 -4.09 17.28 29.27
C LEU A 304 -3.35 16.93 30.56
N ASP A 305 -3.97 17.16 31.72
CA ASP A 305 -3.48 16.65 33.00
C ASP A 305 -3.93 15.18 33.22
N LEU A 306 -3.78 14.37 32.17
CA LEU A 306 -4.19 12.96 32.12
C LEU A 306 -3.10 12.15 31.45
N THR A 307 -2.80 10.98 32.02
CA THR A 307 -1.95 9.97 31.39
C THR A 307 -2.75 9.12 30.38
N LEU A 308 -2.06 8.37 29.53
CA LEU A 308 -2.72 7.40 28.64
C LEU A 308 -3.50 6.34 29.44
N LYS A 309 -3.00 5.96 30.63
CA LYS A 309 -3.68 5.08 31.56
C LYS A 309 -5.02 5.68 32.01
N ASP A 310 -5.00 6.94 32.46
CA ASP A 310 -6.21 7.63 32.94
C ASP A 310 -7.26 7.74 31.84
N LEU A 311 -6.83 8.13 30.63
CA LEU A 311 -7.71 8.23 29.47
C LEU A 311 -8.34 6.87 29.11
N ALA A 312 -7.57 5.79 29.17
CA ALA A 312 -8.07 4.44 28.89
C ALA A 312 -9.10 3.98 29.92
N ILE A 313 -8.85 4.24 31.21
CA ILE A 313 -9.77 3.89 32.30
C ILE A 313 -11.08 4.71 32.18
N ARG A 314 -10.97 6.02 31.98
CA ARG A 314 -12.15 6.90 31.78
C ARG A 314 -12.94 6.51 30.54
N SER A 315 -12.27 6.21 29.42
CA SER A 315 -12.91 5.73 28.19
C SER A 315 -13.64 4.41 28.41
N ALA A 316 -13.08 3.48 29.18
CA ALA A 316 -13.73 2.20 29.49
C ALA A 316 -15.01 2.39 30.30
N ALA A 317 -14.94 3.24 31.33
CA ALA A 317 -16.09 3.57 32.17
C ALA A 317 -17.18 4.30 31.37
N PHE A 318 -16.81 5.29 30.53
CA PHE A 318 -17.73 5.97 29.63
C PHE A 318 -18.42 5.01 28.64
N ASN A 319 -17.65 4.10 28.02
CA ASN A 319 -18.20 3.12 27.09
C ASN A 319 -19.18 2.14 27.74
N ARG A 320 -18.96 1.76 29.00
CA ARG A 320 -19.91 0.92 29.74
C ARG A 320 -21.27 1.61 29.81
N GLN A 321 -21.29 2.89 30.18
CA GLN A 321 -22.52 3.67 30.30
C GLN A 321 -23.23 3.83 28.94
N ARG A 322 -22.45 4.02 27.86
CA ARG A 322 -22.97 4.32 26.52
C ARG A 322 -23.43 3.11 25.71
N TRP A 323 -22.61 2.06 25.63
CA TRP A 323 -22.82 0.95 24.70
C TRP A 323 -23.58 -0.23 25.30
N TYR A 324 -23.61 -0.30 26.63
CA TYR A 324 -24.24 -1.39 27.35
C TYR A 324 -25.25 -0.90 28.41
N PRO A 325 -26.17 0.02 28.05
CA PRO A 325 -27.20 0.47 28.99
C PRO A 325 -28.11 -0.72 29.33
N GLY A 326 -27.92 -1.30 30.52
CA GLY A 326 -28.69 -2.45 31.00
C GLY A 326 -28.02 -3.82 30.83
N GLU A 327 -26.82 -3.91 30.24
CA GLU A 327 -26.05 -5.15 30.37
C GLU A 327 -25.60 -5.30 31.83
N LYS A 328 -25.82 -6.49 32.39
CA LYS A 328 -25.33 -6.82 33.73
C LYS A 328 -23.82 -6.67 33.76
N PHE A 329 -23.30 -6.06 34.83
CA PHE A 329 -21.87 -5.81 35.00
C PHE A 329 -21.05 -7.08 34.80
N GLU A 330 -21.56 -8.22 35.26
CA GLU A 330 -20.93 -9.53 35.18
C GLU A 330 -20.68 -9.97 33.72
N THR A 331 -21.60 -9.65 32.80
CA THR A 331 -21.46 -10.03 31.39
C THR A 331 -20.42 -9.16 30.69
N PHE A 332 -20.44 -7.84 30.93
CA PHE A 332 -19.40 -6.93 30.45
C PHE A 332 -18.02 -7.35 31.00
N PHE A 333 -17.94 -7.60 32.30
CA PHE A 333 -16.69 -7.97 32.95
C PHE A 333 -16.15 -9.32 32.49
N LYS A 334 -17.03 -10.27 32.15
CA LYS A 334 -16.63 -11.53 31.52
C LYS A 334 -15.92 -11.27 30.19
N LYS A 335 -16.46 -10.39 29.32
CA LYS A 335 -15.82 -10.01 28.04
C LYS A 335 -14.47 -9.32 28.25
N VAL A 336 -14.36 -8.49 29.29
CA VAL A 336 -13.10 -7.83 29.66
C VAL A 336 -12.05 -8.85 30.09
N LYS A 337 -12.42 -9.81 30.95
CA LYS A 337 -11.53 -10.89 31.42
C LYS A 337 -11.07 -11.82 30.30
N GLU A 338 -11.90 -12.06 29.29
CA GLU A 338 -11.56 -12.87 28.12
C GLU A 338 -10.58 -12.16 27.17
N SER A 339 -10.34 -10.86 27.35
CA SER A 339 -9.36 -10.12 26.56
C SER A 339 -7.92 -10.51 26.94
N ARG A 340 -7.13 -10.86 25.93
CA ARG A 340 -5.69 -11.15 26.09
C ARG A 340 -4.86 -10.00 26.69
N TYR A 341 -5.38 -8.77 26.66
CA TYR A 341 -4.71 -7.60 27.23
C TYR A 341 -5.08 -7.34 28.69
N TYR A 342 -6.14 -7.96 29.20
CA TYR A 342 -6.55 -7.78 30.59
C TYR A 342 -5.65 -8.58 31.54
N GLU A 343 -5.35 -9.83 31.18
CA GLU A 343 -4.62 -10.72 32.09
C GLU A 343 -3.23 -10.21 32.49
N PRO A 344 -2.41 -9.63 31.58
CA PRO A 344 -1.11 -9.06 31.93
C PRO A 344 -1.17 -7.79 32.79
N LEU A 345 -2.35 -7.21 33.06
CA LEU A 345 -2.45 -5.97 33.83
C LEU A 345 -2.13 -6.21 35.32
N PRO A 346 -1.43 -5.27 35.98
CA PRO A 346 -1.25 -5.26 37.43
C PRO A 346 -2.57 -5.29 38.19
N ALA A 347 -2.59 -5.89 39.38
CA ALA A 347 -3.81 -6.10 40.17
C ALA A 347 -4.46 -4.76 40.59
N ASP A 348 -3.65 -3.78 40.97
CA ASP A 348 -4.07 -2.42 41.29
C ASP A 348 -4.76 -1.74 40.10
N VAL A 349 -4.19 -1.86 38.90
CA VAL A 349 -4.77 -1.31 37.66
C VAL A 349 -6.09 -2.02 37.31
N LYS A 350 -6.18 -3.33 37.53
CA LYS A 350 -7.43 -4.10 37.36
C LYS A 350 -8.51 -3.60 38.30
N VAL A 351 -8.18 -3.35 39.58
CA VAL A 351 -9.11 -2.81 40.58
C VAL A 351 -9.59 -1.42 40.18
N GLU A 352 -8.66 -0.53 39.83
CA GLU A 352 -8.96 0.84 39.41
C GLU A 352 -9.90 0.90 38.19
N LEU A 353 -9.63 0.06 37.17
CA LEU A 353 -10.50 -0.08 36.00
C LEU A 353 -11.91 -0.52 36.39
N LEU A 354 -12.04 -1.46 37.34
CA LEU A 354 -13.33 -1.96 37.80
C LEU A 354 -14.08 -0.94 38.63
N GLU A 355 -13.41 -0.25 39.54
CA GLU A 355 -13.98 0.84 40.34
C GLU A 355 -14.49 1.96 39.44
N ALA A 356 -13.69 2.38 38.45
CA ALA A 356 -14.10 3.38 37.47
C ALA A 356 -15.31 2.92 36.66
N CYS A 357 -15.36 1.65 36.25
CA CYS A 357 -16.50 1.12 35.55
C CYS A 357 -17.74 1.05 36.46
N LEU A 358 -17.60 0.67 37.74
CA LEU A 358 -18.67 0.51 38.72
C LEU A 358 -19.25 1.83 39.21
N SER A 359 -18.42 2.85 39.37
CA SER A 359 -18.86 4.19 39.78
C SER A 359 -19.89 4.71 38.77
N SER A 360 -21.13 4.85 39.24
CA SER A 360 -22.28 5.31 38.46
C SER A 360 -22.29 6.83 38.30
N GLU A 361 -21.25 7.52 38.74
CA GLU A 361 -21.11 8.95 38.51
C GLU A 361 -21.09 9.22 37.01
N LYS A 362 -21.91 10.18 36.58
CA LYS A 362 -21.96 10.62 35.19
C LYS A 362 -20.57 11.15 34.85
N ILE A 363 -19.82 10.37 34.07
CA ILE A 363 -18.57 10.86 33.50
C ILE A 363 -18.97 11.91 32.49
N GLU A 364 -18.68 13.18 32.78
CA GLU A 364 -18.94 14.25 31.85
C GLU A 364 -18.16 13.97 30.55
N PRO A 365 -18.80 14.11 29.38
CA PRO A 365 -18.09 14.01 28.13
C PRO A 365 -16.96 15.05 28.12
N LEU A 366 -15.76 14.67 27.66
CA LEU A 366 -14.70 15.64 27.37
C LEU A 366 -15.28 16.72 26.45
N ASP A 367 -15.19 17.98 26.87
CA ASP A 367 -15.72 19.09 26.09
C ASP A 367 -14.99 19.10 24.73
N PRO A 368 -15.70 19.02 23.59
CA PRO A 368 -15.07 19.07 22.28
C PRO A 368 -14.26 20.35 22.04
N SER A 369 -14.54 21.43 22.79
CA SER A 369 -13.79 22.69 22.74
C SER A 369 -12.51 22.68 23.58
N GLU A 370 -12.36 21.72 24.50
CA GLU A 370 -11.12 21.45 25.23
C GLU A 370 -10.18 20.48 24.49
N THR A 371 -10.62 19.92 23.33
CA THR A 371 -9.90 18.94 22.50
C THR A 371 -9.59 19.44 21.09
#